data_AF-A0A9W6GG25-F1
#
_entry.id   AF-A0A9W6GG25-F1
#
_cell.length_a   1.000
_cell.length_b   1.000
_cell.length_c   1.000
_cell.angle_alpha   90.00
_cell.angle_beta   90.00
_cell.angle_gamma   90.00
#
_symmetry.space_group_name_H-M   'P 1'
#
loop_
_entity.id
_entity.type
_entity.pdbx_description
1 polymer ?
#
loop_
_entity_poly.entity_id
_entity_poly.type
_entity_poly.pdbx_seq_one_letter_code
_entity_poly.pdbx_strand_id
1 'polypeptide(L)'
;MKREVMDIIIKKNSFPCKLQKQEGETLKKFFELDEKFLLSRQERDHLDDLEFKYTFEEEGVKYILLEEYLFKENSPVLDVKSAIGVNYYLNRKIC
;
A
#
# COMPACT_ATOMS: atom_id res chain seq x y z
N MET A 1 -6.35 -6.95 18.59
CA MET A 1 -6.44 -6.22 17.31
C MET A 1 -5.13 -5.54 16.94
N LYS A 2 -4.59 -4.57 17.69
CA LYS A 2 -3.23 -4.01 17.42
C LYS A 2 -2.09 -5.05 17.37
N ARG A 3 -2.19 -6.14 18.15
CA ARG A 3 -1.18 -7.22 18.16
C ARG A 3 -0.96 -7.85 16.79
N GLU A 4 -2.02 -8.09 16.02
CA GLU A 4 -1.92 -8.77 14.72
C GLU A 4 -1.16 -7.93 13.68
N VAL A 5 -1.37 -6.61 13.68
CA VAL A 5 -0.64 -5.65 12.84
C VAL A 5 0.86 -5.69 13.17
N MET A 6 1.19 -5.57 14.46
CA MET A 6 2.58 -5.57 14.91
C MET A 6 3.26 -6.93 14.69
N ASP A 7 2.54 -8.04 14.85
CA ASP A 7 3.05 -9.38 14.57
C ASP A 7 3.46 -9.54 13.09
N ILE A 8 2.68 -8.96 12.16
CA ILE A 8 3.04 -8.96 10.73
C ILE A 8 4.29 -8.09 10.51
N ILE A 9 4.34 -6.89 11.08
CA ILE A 9 5.42 -5.91 10.90
C ILE A 9 6.75 -6.43 11.48
N ILE A 10 6.74 -6.97 12.70
CA ILE A 10 7.94 -7.45 13.41
C ILE A 10 8.57 -8.66 12.71
N LYS A 11 7.76 -9.49 12.03
CA LYS A 11 8.25 -10.61 11.22
C LYS A 11 8.96 -10.16 9.94
N LYS A 12 8.96 -8.86 9.59
CA LYS A 12 9.67 -8.35 8.43
C LYS A 12 11.11 -8.02 8.79
N ASN A 13 12.03 -8.69 8.10
CA ASN A 13 13.47 -8.58 8.35
C ASN A 13 14.08 -7.31 7.73
N SER A 14 13.37 -6.63 6.83
CA SER A 14 13.89 -5.47 6.09
C SER A 14 12.75 -4.56 5.61
N PHE A 15 13.07 -3.28 5.43
CA PHE A 15 12.20 -2.28 4.80
C PHE A 15 13.02 -1.50 3.75
N PRO A 16 12.44 -1.16 2.58
CA PRO A 16 11.13 -1.57 2.10
C PRO A 16 11.06 -3.07 1.77
N CYS A 17 9.87 -3.67 1.85
CA CYS A 17 9.66 -5.07 1.46
C CYS A 17 8.31 -5.28 0.75
N LYS A 18 8.24 -6.31 -0.10
CA LYS A 18 6.98 -6.79 -0.68
C LYS A 18 6.28 -7.71 0.32
N LEU A 19 4.97 -7.56 0.46
CA LEU A 19 4.13 -8.38 1.33
C LEU A 19 3.43 -9.49 0.54
N GLN A 20 3.06 -10.55 1.25
CA GLN A 20 2.03 -11.45 0.72
C GLN A 20 0.69 -10.72 0.66
N LYS A 21 -0.16 -11.09 -0.30
CA LYS A 21 -1.46 -10.45 -0.51
C LYS A 21 -2.29 -10.37 0.78
N GLN A 22 -2.39 -11.48 1.52
CA GLN A 22 -3.17 -11.56 2.75
C GLN A 22 -2.60 -10.64 3.86
N GLU A 23 -1.28 -10.51 3.97
CA GLU A 23 -0.66 -9.61 4.93
C GLU A 23 -0.99 -8.15 4.59
N GLY A 24 -0.89 -7.78 3.31
CA GLY A 24 -1.25 -6.44 2.84
C GLY A 24 -2.73 -6.10 3.09
N GLU A 25 -3.64 -7.03 2.77
CA GLU A 25 -5.08 -6.87 3.04
C GLU A 25 -5.38 -6.76 4.53
N THR A 26 -4.68 -7.52 5.38
CA THR A 26 -4.82 -7.41 6.83
C THR A 26 -4.34 -6.06 7.33
N LEU A 27 -3.14 -5.61 6.93
CA LEU A 27 -2.61 -4.30 7.34
C LEU A 27 -3.47 -3.14 6.85
N LYS A 28 -3.96 -3.19 5.61
CA LYS A 28 -4.82 -2.16 5.01
C LYS A 28 -6.07 -1.85 5.83
N LYS A 29 -6.62 -2.83 6.58
CA LYS A 29 -7.79 -2.62 7.46
C LYS A 29 -7.49 -1.70 8.65
N PHE A 30 -6.23 -1.51 9.00
CA PHE A 30 -5.79 -0.73 10.16
C PHE A 30 -5.04 0.54 9.79
N PHE A 31 -4.54 0.64 8.56
CA PHE A 31 -3.83 1.81 8.08
C PHE A 31 -4.83 2.82 7.52
N GLU A 32 -4.55 4.10 7.74
CA GLU A 32 -5.37 5.19 7.22
C GLU A 32 -4.95 5.56 5.80
N LEU A 33 -5.92 5.76 4.90
CA LEU A 33 -5.64 6.19 3.54
C LEU A 33 -5.02 7.59 3.53
N ASP A 34 -3.92 7.77 2.82
CA ASP A 34 -3.27 9.07 2.64
C ASP A 34 -4.06 9.87 1.59
N GLU A 35 -5.03 10.66 2.05
CA GLU A 35 -5.88 11.48 1.18
C GLU A 35 -5.08 12.48 0.34
N LYS A 36 -3.96 13.01 0.86
CA LYS A 36 -3.08 13.90 0.10
C LYS A 36 -2.43 13.17 -1.06
N PHE A 37 -2.00 11.93 -0.83
CA PHE A 37 -1.49 11.08 -1.92
C PHE A 37 -2.58 10.79 -2.96
N LEU A 38 -3.82 10.50 -2.52
CA LEU A 38 -4.95 10.28 -3.42
C LEU A 38 -5.29 11.52 -4.26
N LEU A 39 -5.32 12.71 -3.65
CA LEU A 39 -5.61 13.97 -4.36
C LEU A 39 -4.51 14.31 -5.35
N SER A 40 -3.24 14.22 -4.95
CA SER A 40 -2.09 14.44 -5.85
C SER A 40 -2.01 13.43 -6.99
N ARG A 41 -2.75 12.32 -6.92
CA ARG A 41 -2.87 11.38 -8.05
C ARG A 41 -3.71 11.97 -9.17
N GLN A 42 -4.77 12.71 -8.85
CA GLN A 42 -5.61 13.37 -9.86
C GLN A 42 -4.84 14.42 -10.67
N GLU A 43 -3.71 14.90 -10.14
CA GLU A 43 -2.84 15.90 -10.78
C GLU A 43 -1.69 15.26 -11.58
N ARG A 44 -1.45 13.96 -11.45
CA ARG A 44 -0.38 13.23 -12.15
C ARG A 44 -0.98 12.59 -13.41
N ASP A 45 -0.63 13.06 -14.60
CA ASP A 45 -1.13 12.52 -15.88
C ASP A 45 -0.55 11.12 -16.26
N HIS A 46 -0.23 10.26 -15.29
CA HIS A 46 0.48 9.01 -15.55
C HIS A 46 -0.41 7.77 -15.42
N LEU A 47 -0.39 6.91 -16.44
CA LEU A 47 -1.14 5.65 -16.50
C LEU A 47 -0.85 4.67 -15.34
N ASP A 48 0.24 4.85 -14.58
CA ASP A 48 0.60 4.05 -13.40
C ASP A 48 -0.25 4.41 -12.14
N ASP A 49 -1.26 5.26 -12.30
CA ASP A 49 -2.10 5.89 -11.28
C ASP A 49 -3.07 4.98 -10.51
N LEU A 50 -2.82 3.69 -10.41
CA LEU A 50 -3.60 2.82 -9.52
C LEU A 50 -2.75 2.33 -8.36
N GLU A 51 -2.07 3.30 -7.76
CA GLU A 51 -1.47 3.16 -6.45
C GLU A 51 -2.36 3.82 -5.38
N PHE A 52 -2.43 3.18 -4.22
CA PHE A 52 -3.01 3.74 -3.00
C PHE A 52 -1.98 3.63 -1.89
N LYS A 53 -1.84 4.72 -1.14
CA LYS A 53 -0.92 4.80 -0.02
C LYS A 53 -1.71 4.88 1.26
N TYR A 54 -1.31 4.08 2.23
CA TYR A 54 -1.88 4.06 3.57
C TYR A 54 -0.78 4.27 4.60
N THR A 55 -1.10 4.89 5.72
CA THR A 55 -0.15 5.19 6.79
C THR A 55 -0.67 4.73 8.14
N PHE A 56 0.26 4.29 8.98
CA PHE A 56 0.00 3.91 10.36
C PHE A 56 1.17 4.37 11.22
N GLU A 57 0.90 4.96 12.38
CA GLU A 57 1.93 5.49 13.27
C GLU A 57 1.82 4.83 14.64
N GLU A 58 2.93 4.28 15.11
CA GLU A 58 3.03 3.64 16.42
C GLU A 58 4.42 3.95 16.99
N GLU A 59 4.48 4.44 18.23
CA GLU A 59 5.73 4.72 18.97
C GLU A 59 6.77 5.56 18.18
N GLY A 60 6.31 6.58 17.44
CA GLY A 60 7.19 7.45 16.66
C GLY A 60 7.74 6.81 15.37
N VAL A 61 7.25 5.63 15.00
CA VAL A 61 7.56 4.99 13.72
C VAL A 61 6.34 5.10 12.80
N LYS A 62 6.53 5.75 11.65
CA LYS A 62 5.53 5.82 10.58
C LYS A 62 5.71 4.68 9.59
N TYR A 63 4.74 3.79 9.56
CA TYR A 63 4.64 2.73 8.56
C TYR A 63 3.84 3.21 7.36
N ILE A 64 4.28 2.80 6.17
CA ILE A 64 3.69 3.17 4.89
C ILE A 64 3.39 1.89 4.13
N LEU A 65 2.11 1.64 3.87
CA LEU A 65 1.64 0.54 3.03
C LEU A 65 1.27 1.10 1.66
N LEU A 66 1.88 0.57 0.60
CA LEU A 66 1.53 0.87 -0.78
C LEU A 66 0.74 -0.31 -1.36
N GLU A 67 -0.40 -0.03 -1.96
CA GLU A 67 -1.23 -0.97 -2.72
C GLU A 67 -1.13 -0.59 -4.20
N GLU A 68 -0.59 -1.49 -5.03
CA GLU A 68 -0.35 -1.30 -6.46
C GLU A 68 -1.24 -2.28 -7.25
N TYR A 69 -2.12 -1.78 -8.11
CA TYR A 69 -2.92 -2.63 -9.00
C TYR A 69 -2.14 -2.93 -10.28
N LEU A 70 -2.13 -4.21 -10.67
CA LEU A 70 -1.44 -4.69 -11.87
C LEU A 70 -2.40 -4.84 -13.04
N PHE A 71 -1.92 -4.53 -14.23
CA PHE A 71 -2.69 -4.58 -15.48
C PHE A 71 -1.98 -5.43 -16.53
N LYS A 72 -2.75 -5.93 -17.51
CA LYS A 72 -2.15 -6.54 -18.70
C LYS A 72 -1.46 -5.46 -19.52
N GLU A 73 -0.32 -5.81 -20.11
CA GLU A 73 0.34 -4.96 -21.10
C GLU A 73 -0.64 -4.61 -22.23
N ASN A 74 -0.68 -3.33 -22.61
CA ASN A 74 -1.60 -2.76 -23.60
C ASN A 74 -3.09 -2.76 -23.20
N SER A 75 -3.41 -2.82 -21.89
CA SER A 75 -4.79 -2.63 -21.45
C SER A 75 -5.27 -1.21 -21.81
N PRO A 76 -6.35 -1.06 -22.60
CA PRO A 76 -6.83 0.26 -23.03
C PRO A 76 -7.58 1.00 -21.91
N VAL A 77 -7.96 0.30 -20.85
CA VAL A 77 -8.62 0.84 -19.66
C VAL A 77 -7.83 0.39 -18.44
N LEU A 78 -7.50 1.35 -17.58
CA LEU A 78 -6.85 1.12 -16.29
C LEU A 78 -7.84 1.53 -15.20
N ASP A 79 -8.50 0.54 -14.60
CA ASP A 79 -9.39 0.74 -13.47
C ASP A 79 -9.31 -0.45 -12.50
N VAL A 80 -9.68 -0.26 -11.23
CA VAL A 80 -9.56 -1.30 -10.19
C VAL A 80 -10.31 -2.59 -10.56
N LYS A 81 -11.43 -2.50 -11.29
CA LYS A 81 -12.23 -3.67 -11.68
C LYS A 81 -11.59 -4.46 -12.83
N SER A 82 -10.77 -3.81 -13.66
CA SER A 82 -10.03 -4.43 -14.75
C SER A 82 -8.63 -4.92 -14.36
N ALA A 83 -8.20 -4.67 -13.12
CA ALA A 83 -6.91 -5.13 -12.61
C ALA A 83 -6.81 -6.67 -12.57
N ILE A 84 -5.66 -7.20 -12.99
CA ILE A 84 -5.35 -8.64 -12.94
C ILE A 84 -4.77 -9.09 -11.61
N GLY A 85 -4.32 -8.14 -10.79
CA GLY A 85 -3.69 -8.42 -9.52
C GLY A 85 -3.48 -7.17 -8.68
N VAL A 86 -3.03 -7.40 -7.45
CA VAL A 86 -2.65 -6.35 -6.52
C VAL A 86 -1.37 -6.77 -5.80
N ASN A 87 -0.40 -5.87 -5.77
CA ASN A 87 0.80 -5.98 -4.95
C ASN A 87 0.67 -5.09 -3.73
N TYR A 88 1.30 -5.53 -2.64
CA TYR A 88 1.44 -4.74 -1.44
C TYR A 88 2.91 -4.58 -1.08
N TYR A 89 3.30 -3.36 -0.74
CA TYR A 89 4.66 -3.04 -0.27
C TYR A 89 4.59 -2.30 1.04
N LEU A 90 5.50 -2.64 1.96
CA LEU A 90 5.58 -2.02 3.26
C LEU A 90 6.92 -1.32 3.43
N ASN A 91 6.86 -0.08 3.86
CA ASN A 91 8.02 0.72 4.25
C ASN A 91 7.83 1.29 5.66
N ARG A 92 8.92 1.73 6.28
CA ARG A 92 8.89 2.46 7.56
C ARG A 92 9.79 3.68 7.52
N LYS A 93 9.41 4.72 8.24
CA LYS A 93 10.20 5.92 8.49
C LYS A 93 10.22 6.17 9.98
N ILE A 94 11.42 6.37 10.53
CA ILE A 94 11.59 6.84 11.91
C ILE A 94 11.33 8.35 11.89
N CYS A 95 10.35 8.80 12.69
CA CYS A 95 9.98 10.21 12.81
C CYS A 95 10.81 10.90 13.89
#